data_AF-A0A3C0JEP2-F1
#
_entry.id   AF-A0A3C0JEP2-F1
#
_cell.length_a   1.000
_cell.length_b   1.000
_cell.length_c   1.000
_cell.angle_alpha   90.00
_cell.angle_beta   90.00
_cell.angle_gamma   90.00
#
_symmetry.space_group_name_H-M   'P 1'
#
loop_
_entity.id
_entity.type
_entity.pdbx_description
1 polymer ?
#
loop_
_entity_poly.entity_id
_entity_poly.type
_entity_poly.pdbx_seq_one_letter_code
_entity_poly.pdbx_strand_id
1 'polypeptide(L)' 'RALGRLSAAGIAGATLSDIQSGGRTMWRLRVRSAQPDFTELAGRIARLGFGMPKLVRE' A
#
# COMPACT_ATOMS: atom_id res chain seq x y z
N ARG A 1 6.60 -9.37 4.81
CA ARG A 1 5.30 -10.08 4.97
C ARG A 1 4.10 -9.26 4.49
N ALA A 2 4.02 -7.94 4.74
CA ALA A 2 2.90 -7.09 4.29
C ALA A 2 2.62 -7.14 2.78
N LEU A 3 3.65 -7.04 1.94
CA LEU A 3 3.53 -7.16 0.48
C LEU A 3 2.87 -8.49 0.07
N GLY A 4 3.28 -9.60 0.69
CA GLY A 4 2.68 -10.91 0.44
C GLY A 4 1.21 -11.00 0.82
N ARG A 5 0.77 -10.29 1.88
CA ARG A 5 -0.65 -10.24 2.26
C ARG A 5 -1.49 -9.47 1.25
N LEU A 6 -0.97 -8.38 0.68
CA LEU A 6 -1.65 -7.66 -0.41
C LEU A 6 -1.73 -8.54 -1.66
N SER A 7 -0.64 -9.20 -2.02
CA SER A 7 -0.60 -10.11 -3.16
C SER A 7 -1.58 -11.29 -3.01
N ALA A 8 -1.62 -11.94 -1.83
CA ALA A 8 -2.56 -13.02 -1.53
C ALA A 8 -4.03 -12.56 -1.53
N ALA A 9 -4.30 -11.28 -1.24
CA ALA A 9 -5.62 -10.68 -1.32
C ALA A 9 -6.03 -10.23 -2.75
N GLY A 10 -5.21 -10.57 -3.76
CA GLY A 10 -5.42 -10.19 -5.15
C GLY A 10 -5.29 -8.69 -5.40
N ILE A 11 -4.52 -7.98 -4.57
CA ILE A 11 -4.23 -6.56 -4.76
C ILE A 11 -2.93 -6.45 -5.57
N ALA A 12 -3.09 -6.31 -6.89
CA ALA A 12 -1.99 -6.11 -7.82
C ALA A 12 -1.38 -4.71 -7.69
N GLY A 13 -0.15 -4.54 -8.21
CA GLY A 13 0.52 -3.23 -8.22
C GLY A 13 1.02 -2.75 -6.86
N ALA A 14 1.02 -3.63 -5.85
CA ALA A 14 1.62 -3.35 -4.56
C ALA A 14 3.15 -3.38 -4.66
N THR A 15 3.81 -2.36 -4.10
CA THR A 15 5.26 -2.25 -4.04
C THR A 15 5.69 -1.86 -2.63
N LEU A 16 6.88 -2.30 -2.26
CA LEU A 16 7.52 -1.93 -1.01
C LEU A 16 8.77 -1.11 -1.35
N SER A 17 8.90 0.07 -0.74
CA SER A 17 10.06 0.93 -0.93
C SER A 17 10.59 1.36 0.42
N ASP A 18 11.88 1.20 0.65
CA ASP A 18 12.55 1.79 1.78
C ASP A 18 12.94 3.25 1.49
N ILE A 19 13.02 4.05 2.55
CA ILE A 19 13.61 5.38 2.53
C ILE A 19 14.44 5.57 3.80
N GLN A 20 15.52 6.32 3.70
CA GLN A 20 16.24 6.79 4.88
C GLN A 20 15.57 8.08 5.37
N SER A 21 15.15 8.11 6.63
CA SER A 21 14.56 9.29 7.25
C SER A 21 15.01 9.41 8.70
N GLY A 22 15.64 10.53 9.06
CA GLY A 22 16.12 10.78 10.43
C GLY A 22 17.09 9.72 10.95
N GLY A 23 17.96 9.19 10.09
CA GLY A 23 18.92 8.12 10.46
C GLY A 23 18.31 6.73 10.64
N ARG A 24 17.03 6.53 10.25
CA ARG A 24 16.35 5.23 10.31
C ARG A 24 15.77 4.88 8.95
N THR A 25 15.79 3.58 8.62
CA THR A 25 15.11 3.08 7.42
C THR A 25 13.61 2.96 7.69
N MET A 26 12.81 3.71 6.94
CA MET A 26 11.35 3.58 6.93
C MET A 26 10.90 2.80 5.71
N TRP A 27 9.93 1.92 5.91
CA TRP A 27 9.36 1.09 4.85
C TRP A 27 7.99 1.64 4.46
N ARG A 28 7.81 1.95 3.17
CA ARG A 28 6.56 2.43 2.61
C ARG A 28 5.96 1.34 1.73
N LEU A 29 4.73 0.97 2.04
CA LEU A 29 3.92 0.10 1.20
C LEU A 29 3.04 0.99 0.31
N ARG A 30 3.19 0.87 -1.00
CA ARG A 30 2.42 1.61 -2.00
C ARG A 30 1.63 0.63 -2.85
N VAL A 31 0.48 1.07 -3.36
CA VAL A 31 -0.31 0.32 -4.34
C VAL A 31 -0.64 1.24 -5.49
N ARG A 32 -0.23 0.86 -6.71
CA ARG A 32 -0.64 1.55 -7.93
C ARG A 32 -2.07 1.13 -8.29
N SER A 33 -2.96 2.10 -8.47
CA SER A 33 -4.29 1.88 -9.03
C SER A 33 -4.36 2.51 -10.42
N ALA A 34 -4.90 1.77 -11.39
CA ALA A 34 -5.26 2.32 -12.70
C ALA A 34 -6.66 2.98 -12.69
N GLN A 35 -7.44 2.72 -11.64
CA GLN A 35 -8.80 3.25 -11.52
C GLN A 35 -8.77 4.62 -10.82
N PRO A 36 -9.53 5.61 -11.32
CA PRO A 36 -9.59 6.95 -10.73
C PRO A 36 -10.27 6.95 -9.35
N ASP A 37 -11.23 6.05 -9.13
CA ASP A 37 -11.79 5.79 -7.81
C ASP A 37 -10.97 4.71 -7.10
N PHE A 38 -10.43 5.05 -5.92
CA PHE A 38 -9.63 4.15 -5.09
C PHE A 38 -10.37 3.70 -3.82
N THR A 39 -11.64 4.07 -3.65
CA THR A 39 -12.42 3.83 -2.42
C THR A 39 -12.60 2.33 -2.15
N GLU A 40 -12.96 1.55 -3.16
CA GLU A 40 -13.13 0.09 -3.07
C GLU A 40 -11.80 -0.60 -2.72
N LEU A 41 -10.72 -0.19 -3.40
CA LEU A 41 -9.36 -0.64 -3.12
C LEU A 41 -8.92 -0.27 -1.68
N ALA A 42 -9.19 0.95 -1.23
CA ALA A 42 -8.86 1.41 0.10
C ALA A 42 -9.58 0.58 1.18
N GLY A 43 -10.87 0.30 0.96
CA GLY A 43 -11.66 -0.57 1.84
C GLY A 43 -11.15 -2.01 1.87
N ARG A 44 -10.67 -2.55 0.76
CA ARG A 44 -10.02 -3.88 0.72
C ARG A 44 -8.71 -3.89 1.50
N ILE A 45 -7.87 -2.88 1.33
CA ILE A 45 -6.60 -2.75 2.07
C ILE A 45 -6.86 -2.59 3.58
N ALA A 46 -7.82 -1.77 3.97
CA ALA A 46 -8.19 -1.56 5.38
C ALA A 46 -8.69 -2.85 6.03
N ARG A 47 -9.48 -3.66 5.32
CA ARG A 47 -9.96 -4.99 5.79
C ARG A 47 -8.84 -6.00 6.05
N LEU A 48 -7.64 -5.79 5.50
CA LEU A 48 -6.46 -6.61 5.79
C LEU A 48 -5.72 -6.17 7.07
N GLY A 49 -6.19 -5.12 7.75
CA GLY A 49 -5.59 -4.61 8.98
C GLY A 49 -4.41 -3.66 8.77
N PHE A 50 -4.27 -3.07 7.58
CA PHE A 50 -3.23 -2.06 7.29
C PHE A 50 -3.65 -0.62 7.64
N GLY A 51 -4.90 -0.42 8.06
CA GLY A 51 -5.50 0.91 8.22
C GLY A 51 -5.94 1.52 6.88
N MET A 52 -6.44 2.75 6.94
CA MET A 52 -6.91 3.47 5.76
C MET A 52 -5.72 3.97 4.94
N PRO A 53 -5.54 3.53 3.69
CA PRO A 53 -4.44 4.01 2.86
C PRO A 53 -4.66 5.48 2.47
N LYS A 54 -3.55 6.22 2.37
CA LYS A 54 -3.55 7.62 1.92
C LYS A 54 -3.19 7.70 0.44
N LEU A 55 -3.96 8.49 -0.32
CA LEU A 55 -3.60 8.82 -1.70
C LEU A 55 -2.30 9.62 -1.71
N VAL A 56 -1.32 9.13 -2.46
CA VAL A 56 -0.03 9.79 -2.67
C VAL A 56 0.20 9.94 -4.17
N ARG A 57 0.67 11.12 -4.58
CA ARG A 57 1.23 11.34 -5.92
C ARG A 57 2.75 11.19 -5.80
N GLU A 58 3.37 10.57 -6.80
CA GLU A 58 4.84 10.53 -6.89
C GLU A 58 5.40 11.89 -7.31
#